data_AF-A0A7R9VB19-F1
#
_entry.id   AF-A0A7R9VB19-F1
#
_cell.length_a   1.000
_cell.length_b   1.000
_cell.length_c   1.000
_cell.angle_alpha   90.00
_cell.angle_beta   90.00
_cell.angle_gamma   90.00
#
_symmetry.space_group_name_H-M   'P 1'
#
loop_
_entity.id
_entity.type
_entity.pdbx_description
1 polymer ?
#
loop_
_entity_poly.entity_id
_entity_poly.type
_entity_poly.pdbx_seq_one_letter_code
_entity_poly.pdbx_strand_id
1 'polypeptide(L)'
;VDRLGWTALLHAARNGYTQCVHELLQHDPAAQVAAVNKDGVTALMCAASKGHTQCVHELLQHDPAAQVAAVDKDGETALMGAARNGYTQCVHELLQHDPAAQVA
;
A
#
# COMPACT_ATOMS: atom_id res chain seq x y z
N VAL A 1 16.21 0.96 -6.42
CA VAL A 1 15.38 -0.26 -6.57
C VAL A 1 16.25 -1.49 -6.72
N ASP A 2 15.78 -2.68 -6.33
CA ASP A 2 16.48 -3.94 -6.57
C ASP A 2 16.22 -4.51 -7.98
N ARG A 3 16.73 -5.73 -8.26
CA ARG A 3 16.58 -6.37 -9.58
C ARG A 3 15.14 -6.71 -9.96
N LEU A 4 14.23 -6.77 -8.99
CA LEU A 4 12.80 -7.02 -9.18
C LEU A 4 11.99 -5.72 -9.18
N GLY A 5 12.65 -4.57 -9.12
CA GLY A 5 12.00 -3.25 -9.08
C GLY A 5 11.55 -2.85 -7.67
N TRP A 6 11.92 -3.57 -6.61
CA TRP A 6 11.48 -3.22 -5.27
C TRP A 6 12.23 -1.99 -4.76
N THR A 7 11.47 -1.05 -4.19
CA THR A 7 11.98 0.11 -3.46
C THR A 7 12.15 -0.23 -1.98
N ALA A 8 12.83 0.64 -1.23
CA ALA A 8 12.88 0.53 0.22
C ALA A 8 11.48 0.59 0.84
N LEU A 9 10.60 1.45 0.31
CA LEU A 9 9.22 1.60 0.75
C LEU A 9 8.40 0.31 0.57
N LEU A 10 8.54 -0.36 -0.59
CA LEU A 10 7.88 -1.66 -0.85
C LEU A 10 8.32 -2.73 0.16
N HIS A 11 9.62 -2.80 0.46
CA HIS A 11 10.15 -3.72 1.47
C HIS A 11 9.68 -3.38 2.88
N ALA A 12 9.67 -2.11 3.28
CA ALA A 12 9.20 -1.68 4.59
C ALA A 12 7.70 -1.98 4.79
N ALA A 13 6.87 -1.65 3.79
CA ALA A 13 5.44 -1.90 3.83
C ALA A 13 5.10 -3.41 3.89
N ARG A 14 5.79 -4.24 3.10
CA ARG A 14 5.60 -5.70 3.09
C ARG A 14 5.92 -6.36 4.42
N ASN A 15 6.88 -5.82 5.18
CA ASN A 15 7.31 -6.38 6.47
C ASN A 15 6.65 -5.70 7.68
N GLY A 16 5.76 -4.72 7.46
CA GLY A 16 5.07 -4.04 8.55
C GLY A 16 5.93 -3.04 9.33
N TYR A 17 7.02 -2.55 8.74
CA TYR A 17 7.93 -1.61 9.41
C TYR A 17 7.41 -0.18 9.27
N THR A 18 6.35 0.14 10.02
CA THR A 18 5.66 1.44 9.93
C THR A 18 6.58 2.63 10.16
N GLN A 19 7.50 2.55 11.12
CA GLN A 19 8.47 3.64 11.34
C GLN A 19 9.40 3.84 10.14
N CYS A 20 9.84 2.78 9.48
CA CYS A 20 10.62 2.91 8.25
C CYS A 20 9.77 3.48 7.11
N VAL A 21 8.49 3.09 6.99
CA VAL A 21 7.56 3.69 6.03
C VAL A 21 7.46 5.20 6.26
N HIS A 22 7.21 5.63 7.50
CA HIS A 22 7.13 7.04 7.87
C HIS A 22 8.41 7.81 7.52
N GLU A 23 9.57 7.35 8.00
CA GLU A 23 10.86 8.00 7.75
C GLU A 23 11.19 8.10 6.25
N LEU A 24 10.90 7.05 5.48
CA LEU A 24 11.10 7.06 4.02
C LEU A 24 10.20 8.11 3.36
N LEU A 25 8.92 8.16 3.69
CA LEU A 25 7.97 9.09 3.07
C LEU A 25 8.24 10.56 3.46
N GLN A 26 8.78 10.80 4.65
CA GLN A 26 9.10 12.14 5.13
C GLN A 26 10.43 12.67 4.60
N HIS A 27 11.43 11.80 4.43
CA HIS A 27 12.81 12.25 4.26
C HIS A 27 13.52 11.74 3.00
N ASP A 28 13.02 10.69 2.34
CA ASP A 28 13.60 10.21 1.09
C ASP A 28 12.84 10.81 -0.11
N PRO A 29 13.40 11.78 -0.85
CA PRO A 29 12.75 12.37 -2.02
C PRO A 29 12.56 11.36 -3.16
N ALA A 30 13.22 10.20 -3.13
CA ALA A 30 13.00 9.10 -4.07
C ALA A 30 11.90 8.13 -3.62
N ALA A 31 11.42 8.20 -2.37
CA ALA A 31 10.36 7.34 -1.85
C ALA A 31 8.98 7.84 -2.32
N GLN A 32 8.62 7.44 -3.52
CA GLN A 32 7.31 7.73 -4.09
C GLN A 32 6.30 6.68 -3.63
N VAL A 33 5.18 7.11 -3.02
CA VAL A 33 4.06 6.22 -2.64
C VAL A 33 3.55 5.45 -3.86
N ALA A 34 3.55 6.09 -5.03
CA ALA A 34 3.09 5.52 -6.28
C ALA A 34 4.08 4.54 -6.95
N ALA A 35 5.27 4.32 -6.37
CA ALA A 35 6.25 3.42 -6.95
C ALA A 35 5.76 1.96 -6.93
N VAL A 36 6.01 1.26 -8.03
CA VAL A 36 5.64 -0.14 -8.21
C VAL A 36 6.85 -1.00 -8.55
N ASN A 37 6.81 -2.27 -8.16
CA ASN A 37 7.82 -3.24 -8.62
C ASN A 37 7.56 -3.66 -10.07
N LYS A 38 8.37 -4.58 -10.60
CA LYS A 38 8.22 -5.08 -11.98
C LYS A 38 6.86 -5.72 -12.28
N ASP A 39 6.12 -6.14 -11.26
CA ASP A 39 4.81 -6.77 -11.36
C ASP A 39 3.65 -5.79 -11.11
N GLY A 40 3.94 -4.50 -10.99
CA GLY A 40 2.90 -3.49 -10.71
C GLY A 40 2.48 -3.45 -9.23
N VAL A 41 3.14 -4.22 -8.35
CA VAL A 41 2.79 -4.27 -6.93
C VAL A 41 3.21 -2.99 -6.24
N THR A 42 2.28 -2.45 -5.46
CA THR A 42 2.41 -1.20 -4.71
C THR A 42 2.75 -1.46 -3.25
N ALA A 43 3.23 -0.42 -2.55
CA ALA A 43 3.46 -0.51 -1.10
C ALA A 43 2.15 -0.78 -0.34
N LEU A 44 1.05 -0.18 -0.79
CA LEU A 44 -0.28 -0.37 -0.19
C LEU A 44 -0.77 -1.82 -0.35
N MET A 45 -0.60 -2.43 -1.53
CA MET A 45 -0.92 -3.85 -1.77
C MET A 45 -0.09 -4.77 -0.86
N CYS A 46 1.20 -4.47 -0.71
CA CYS A 46 2.09 -5.23 0.16
C CYS A 46 1.64 -5.17 1.63
N ALA A 47 1.35 -3.99 2.16
CA ALA A 47 0.88 -3.84 3.54
C ALA A 47 -0.49 -4.50 3.75
N ALA A 48 -1.44 -4.26 2.84
CA ALA A 48 -2.81 -4.76 2.93
C ALA A 48 -2.90 -6.29 2.85
N SER A 49 -2.19 -6.91 1.90
CA SER A 49 -2.14 -8.38 1.74
C SER A 49 -1.41 -9.11 2.87
N LYS A 50 -0.74 -8.37 3.76
CA LYS A 50 -0.06 -8.89 4.96
C LYS A 50 -0.70 -8.44 6.29
N GLY A 51 -1.79 -7.69 6.23
CA GLY A 51 -2.52 -7.26 7.43
C GLY A 51 -1.82 -6.16 8.22
N HIS A 52 -0.89 -5.42 7.62
CA HIS A 52 -0.14 -4.36 8.30
C HIS A 52 -0.93 -3.04 8.31
N THR A 53 -1.99 -2.99 9.12
CA THR A 53 -2.93 -1.85 9.16
C THR A 53 -2.25 -0.51 9.43
N GLN A 54 -1.24 -0.46 10.30
CA GLN A 54 -0.51 0.79 10.56
C GLN A 54 0.27 1.29 9.34
N CYS A 55 0.87 0.39 8.55
CA CYS A 55 1.48 0.77 7.27
C CYS A 55 0.43 1.23 6.25
N VAL A 56 -0.74 0.56 6.20
CA VAL A 56 -1.86 0.97 5.33
C VAL A 56 -2.28 2.39 5.67
N HIS A 57 -2.50 2.68 6.95
CA HIS A 57 -2.87 4.01 7.43
C HIS A 57 -1.83 5.07 7.05
N GLU A 58 -0.55 4.83 7.36
CA GLU A 58 0.54 5.77 7.05
C GLU A 58 0.63 6.07 5.55
N LEU A 59 0.55 5.05 4.70
CA LEU A 59 0.59 5.18 3.25
C LEU A 59 -0.59 6.00 2.71
N LEU A 60 -1.80 5.81 3.27
CA LEU A 60 -3.01 6.55 2.88
C LEU A 60 -2.99 8.00 3.35
N GLN A 61 -2.37 8.32 4.49
CA GLN A 61 -2.23 9.71 4.97
C GLN A 61 -1.30 10.54 4.05
N HIS A 62 -0.26 9.92 3.52
CA HIS A 62 0.71 10.59 2.67
C HIS A 62 0.26 10.83 1.23
N ASP A 63 -0.63 9.99 0.70
CA ASP A 63 -1.29 10.20 -0.59
C ASP A 63 -2.65 9.46 -0.62
N PRO A 64 -3.75 10.12 -0.21
CA PRO A 64 -5.06 9.49 -0.04
C PRO A 64 -5.65 8.95 -1.34
N ALA A 65 -5.25 9.52 -2.48
CA ALA A 65 -5.75 9.14 -3.80
C ALA A 65 -4.85 8.11 -4.49
N ALA A 66 -3.66 7.80 -3.93
CA ALA A 66 -2.56 7.26 -4.72
C ALA A 66 -2.95 6.00 -5.48
N GLN A 67 -3.43 4.95 -4.80
CA GLN A 67 -3.41 3.60 -5.42
C GLN A 67 -4.44 2.62 -4.85
N VAL A 68 -5.51 3.08 -4.18
CA VAL A 68 -6.60 2.18 -3.74
C VAL A 68 -7.19 1.38 -4.91
N ALA A 69 -7.29 2.01 -6.09
CA ALA A 69 -7.74 1.40 -7.33
C ALA A 69 -6.60 0.86 -8.22
N ALA A 70 -5.33 0.98 -7.82
CA ALA A 70 -4.24 0.42 -8.58
C ALA A 70 -4.35 -1.11 -8.61
N VAL A 71 -3.90 -1.70 -9.71
CA VAL A 71 -3.87 -3.14 -9.92
C VAL A 71 -2.47 -3.59 -10.29
N ASP A 72 -2.07 -4.76 -9.78
CA ASP A 72 -0.86 -5.43 -10.25
C ASP A 72 -1.11 -6.13 -11.60
N LYS A 73 -0.11 -6.87 -12.10
CA LYS A 73 -0.22 -7.62 -13.36
C LYS A 73 -1.34 -8.66 -13.39
N ASP A 74 -1.77 -9.15 -12.24
CA ASP A 74 -2.84 -10.14 -12.11
C ASP A 74 -4.21 -9.47 -11.92
N GLY A 75 -4.26 -8.14 -11.92
CA GLY A 75 -5.48 -7.37 -11.71
C GLY A 75 -5.84 -7.21 -10.22
N GLU A 76 -4.94 -7.54 -9.30
CA GLU A 76 -5.22 -7.53 -7.86
C GLU A 76 -5.07 -6.12 -7.28
N THR A 77 -6.05 -5.68 -6.48
CA THR A 77 -5.98 -4.43 -5.69
C THR A 77 -5.57 -4.69 -4.24
N ALA A 78 -5.17 -3.64 -3.51
CA ALA A 78 -4.90 -3.74 -2.07
C ALA A 78 -6.13 -4.25 -1.28
N LEU A 79 -7.33 -3.82 -1.66
CA LEU A 79 -8.59 -4.24 -1.05
C LEU A 79 -8.86 -5.74 -1.30
N MET A 80 -8.64 -6.22 -2.52
CA MET A 80 -8.76 -7.66 -2.85
C MET A 80 -7.81 -8.49 -1.99
N GLY A 81 -6.55 -8.06 -1.85
CA GLY A 81 -5.56 -8.75 -1.02
C GLY A 81 -5.91 -8.78 0.46
N ALA A 82 -6.41 -7.67 1.03
CA ALA A 82 -6.86 -7.62 2.42
C ALA A 82 -8.09 -8.51 2.65
N ALA A 83 -9.09 -8.43 1.76
CA ALA A 83 -10.32 -9.19 1.85
C ALA A 83 -10.08 -10.71 1.70
N ARG A 84 -9.28 -11.12 0.70
CA ARG A 84 -8.92 -12.52 0.46
C ARG A 84 -8.26 -13.18 1.66
N ASN A 85 -7.46 -12.43 2.41
CA ASN A 85 -6.74 -12.92 3.58
C ASN A 85 -7.47 -12.66 4.92
N GLY A 86 -8.64 -12.03 4.91
CA GLY A 86 -9.45 -11.79 6.13
C GLY A 86 -8.96 -10.65 7.04
N TYR A 87 -8.17 -9.71 6.53
CA TYR A 87 -7.65 -8.58 7.32
C TYR A 87 -8.67 -7.44 7.41
N THR A 88 -9.66 -7.61 8.28
CA THR A 88 -10.82 -6.70 8.42
C THR A 88 -10.44 -5.26 8.75
N GLN A 89 -9.40 -5.03 9.56
CA GLN A 89 -8.93 -3.67 9.87
C GLN A 89 -8.33 -2.97 8.64
N CYS A 90 -7.55 -3.68 7.82
CA CYS A 90 -7.07 -3.15 6.55
C CYS A 90 -8.22 -2.87 5.59
N VAL A 91 -9.20 -3.78 5.49
CA VAL A 91 -10.41 -3.56 4.68
C VAL A 91 -11.15 -2.30 5.11
N HIS A 92 -11.32 -2.11 6.42
CA HIS A 92 -11.97 -0.92 6.96
C HIS A 92 -11.22 0.36 6.58
N GLU A 93 -9.91 0.43 6.85
CA GLU A 93 -9.07 1.59 6.49
C GLU A 93 -9.12 1.91 4.99
N LEU A 94 -9.00 0.89 4.14
CA LEU A 94 -9.03 1.04 2.69
C LEU A 94 -10.40 1.55 2.20
N LEU A 95 -11.52 1.04 2.73
CA LEU A 95 -12.86 1.52 2.37
C LEU A 95 -13.11 2.95 2.84
N GLN A 96 -12.53 3.37 3.96
CA GLN A 96 -12.62 4.77 4.42
C GLN A 96 -11.89 5.74 3.48
N HIS A 97 -10.94 5.26 2.68
CA HIS A 97 -10.15 6.10 1.77
C HIS A 97 -10.43 5.79 0.28
N ASP A 98 -11.33 4.86 -0.04
CA ASP A 98 -11.74 4.55 -1.40
C ASP A 98 -12.82 5.55 -1.86
N PRO A 99 -12.54 6.44 -2.84
CA PRO A 99 -13.52 7.39 -3.34
C PRO A 99 -14.76 6.70 -3.90
N ALA A 100 -14.64 5.50 -4.47
CA ALA A 100 -15.76 4.75 -5.02
C ALA A 100 -16.66 4.14 -3.93
N ALA A 101 -16.12 3.90 -2.73
CA ALA A 101 -16.89 3.43 -1.58
C ALA A 101 -17.65 4.58 -0.88
N GLN A 102 -17.22 5.83 -1.07
CA GLN A 102 -17.81 7.01 -0.43
C GLN A 102 -19.00 7.63 -1.19
N VAL A 103 -19.30 7.20 -2.42
CA VAL A 103 -20.42 7.72 -3.25
C VAL A 103 -21.76 7.00 -3.05
N ALA A 104 -21.97 6.31 -1.92
CA ALA A 104 -23.24 5.66 -1.59
C ALA A 104 -24.12 6.50 -0.65
#